data_AF-A0A7S4RBY5-F1
#
_entry.id   AF-A0A7S4RBY5-F1
#
_cell.length_a   1.000
_cell.length_b   1.000
_cell.length_c   1.000
_cell.angle_alpha   90.00
_cell.angle_beta   90.00
_cell.angle_gamma   90.00
#
_symmetry.space_group_name_H-M   'P 1'
#
loop_
_entity.id
_entity.type
_entity.pdbx_description
1 polymer ?
#
loop_
_entity_poly.entity_id
_entity_poly.type
_entity_poly.pdbx_seq_one_letter_code
_entity_poly.pdbx_strand_id
1 'polypeptide(L)'
;AVGLQWELLEGFAAEDFQRELLAAEKEHGRTSRHFMARRQALALTVQSRVLPKYGFEGTPKGVMLMMAAMNKHGPALQEGGQRIEELLRHRDPAPESTTAAEATMSLPGTCTMLQVKQYLCAGDPTGASKPEHFFLVSEKAPERILEDGQRISESLGKLRLVPWSMAPQ
;
A
#
# COMPACT_ATOMS: atom_id res chain seq x y z
N ALA A 1 16.57 -2.84 -21.46
CA ALA A 1 15.43 -2.76 -20.54
C ALA A 1 14.52 -4.00 -20.65
N VAL A 2 14.00 -4.34 -21.85
CA VAL A 2 13.12 -5.52 -22.05
C VAL A 2 13.80 -6.86 -21.73
N GLY A 3 15.04 -7.11 -22.20
CA GLY A 3 15.75 -8.36 -21.92
C GLY A 3 15.97 -8.65 -20.42
N LEU A 4 16.24 -7.60 -19.64
CA LEU A 4 16.38 -7.70 -18.19
C LEU A 4 15.09 -8.20 -17.53
N GLN A 5 13.94 -7.64 -17.93
CA GLN A 5 12.64 -8.06 -17.40
C GLN A 5 12.32 -9.51 -17.74
N TRP A 6 12.65 -9.96 -18.96
CA TRP A 6 12.45 -11.36 -19.35
C TRP A 6 13.30 -12.33 -18.53
N GLU A 7 14.58 -12.05 -18.32
CA GLU A 7 15.44 -12.92 -17.50
C GLU A 7 15.01 -12.96 -16.03
N LEU A 8 14.55 -11.83 -15.48
CA LEU A 8 13.96 -11.82 -14.14
C LEU A 8 12.67 -12.64 -14.08
N LEU A 9 11.80 -12.47 -15.09
CA LEU A 9 10.53 -13.19 -15.17
C LEU A 9 10.77 -14.71 -15.26
N GLU A 10 11.70 -15.15 -16.11
CA GLU A 10 12.10 -16.56 -16.22
C GLU A 10 12.63 -17.08 -14.88
N GLY A 11 13.53 -16.35 -14.22
CA GLY A 11 14.08 -16.74 -12.94
C GLY A 11 13.05 -16.81 -11.80
N PHE A 12 12.07 -15.90 -11.78
CA PHE A 12 10.98 -15.96 -10.81
C PHE A 12 9.90 -16.99 -11.17
N ALA A 13 9.75 -17.34 -12.44
CA ALA A 13 8.83 -18.39 -12.89
C ALA A 13 9.38 -19.80 -12.66
N ALA A 14 10.68 -19.93 -12.35
CA ALA A 14 11.32 -21.21 -12.09
C ALA A 14 10.63 -21.99 -10.96
N GLU A 15 10.47 -23.30 -11.16
CA GLU A 15 9.68 -24.16 -10.27
C GLU A 15 10.26 -24.26 -8.86
N ASP A 16 11.59 -24.33 -8.76
CA ASP A 16 12.34 -24.33 -7.51
C ASP A 16 12.12 -23.04 -6.72
N PHE A 17 12.19 -21.88 -7.38
CA PHE A 17 11.90 -20.58 -6.77
C PHE A 17 10.45 -20.53 -6.24
N GLN A 18 9.47 -20.90 -7.07
CA GLN A 18 8.05 -20.87 -6.68
C GLN A 18 7.74 -21.83 -5.53
N ARG A 19 8.38 -23.00 -5.50
CA ARG A 19 8.26 -23.98 -4.41
C ARG A 19 8.81 -23.43 -3.10
N GLU A 20 9.97 -22.79 -3.12
CA GLU A 20 10.53 -22.17 -1.90
C GLU A 20 9.70 -20.98 -1.41
N LEU A 21 9.18 -20.17 -2.33
CA LEU A 21 8.31 -19.06 -1.99
C LEU A 21 6.99 -19.54 -1.35
N LEU A 22 6.39 -20.61 -1.90
CA LEU A 22 5.22 -21.29 -1.33
C LEU A 22 5.48 -21.81 0.09
N ALA A 23 6.63 -22.48 0.29
CA ALA A 23 6.99 -23.04 1.58
C ALA A 23 7.11 -21.94 2.63
N ALA A 24 7.81 -20.85 2.29
CA ALA A 24 7.95 -19.69 3.17
C ALA A 24 6.61 -19.01 3.51
N GLU A 25 5.70 -18.93 2.54
CA GLU A 25 4.35 -18.37 2.74
C GLU A 25 3.53 -19.24 3.69
N LYS A 26 3.57 -20.56 3.51
CA LYS A 26 2.87 -21.52 4.36
C LYS A 26 3.41 -21.54 5.80
N GLU A 27 4.72 -21.38 5.97
CA GLU A 27 5.38 -21.44 7.27
C GLU A 27 5.11 -20.19 8.12
N HIS A 28 5.24 -19.00 7.53
CA HIS A 28 5.20 -17.75 8.30
C HIS A 28 3.92 -16.93 8.08
N GLY A 29 3.12 -17.24 7.06
CA GLY A 29 2.00 -16.42 6.64
C GLY A 29 2.44 -15.22 5.80
N ARG A 30 1.64 -14.91 4.78
CA ARG A 30 1.96 -13.94 3.72
C ARG A 30 2.23 -12.52 4.18
N THR A 31 1.64 -12.09 5.29
CA THR A 31 1.80 -10.72 5.81
C THR A 31 2.88 -10.61 6.89
N SER A 32 3.53 -11.73 7.25
CA SER A 32 4.52 -11.73 8.32
C SER A 32 5.83 -11.08 7.89
N ARG A 33 6.52 -10.45 8.85
CA ARG A 33 7.87 -9.91 8.64
C ARG A 33 8.86 -10.99 8.23
N HIS A 34 8.70 -12.21 8.74
CA HIS A 34 9.56 -13.35 8.39
C HIS A 34 9.38 -13.77 6.93
N PHE A 35 8.15 -13.85 6.43
CA PHE A 35 7.90 -14.11 5.02
C PHE A 35 8.44 -13.00 4.13
N MET A 36 8.23 -11.73 4.49
CA MET A 36 8.77 -10.59 3.73
C MET A 36 10.29 -10.64 3.61
N ALA A 37 10.99 -10.92 4.71
CA ALA A 37 12.45 -11.05 4.72
C ALA A 37 12.91 -12.26 3.87
N ARG A 38 12.25 -13.42 4.01
CA ARG A 38 12.58 -14.62 3.22
C ARG A 38 12.33 -14.42 1.74
N ARG A 39 11.21 -13.80 1.37
CA ARG A 39 10.86 -13.43 -0.01
C ARG A 39 11.92 -12.52 -0.61
N GLN A 40 12.35 -11.49 0.11
CA GLN A 40 13.39 -10.58 -0.36
C GLN A 40 14.73 -11.30 -0.57
N ALA A 41 15.11 -12.19 0.35
CA ALA A 41 16.32 -13.00 0.22
C ALA A 41 16.24 -13.94 -1.00
N LEU A 42 15.11 -14.62 -1.19
CA LEU A 42 14.86 -15.48 -2.35
C LEU A 42 14.95 -14.68 -3.65
N ALA A 43 14.27 -13.54 -3.73
CA ALA A 43 14.29 -12.70 -4.93
C ALA A 43 15.72 -12.26 -5.28
N LEU A 44 16.53 -11.96 -4.27
CA LEU A 44 17.92 -11.57 -4.46
C LEU A 44 18.79 -12.70 -5.05
N THR A 45 18.44 -13.97 -4.85
CA THR A 45 19.17 -15.10 -5.48
C THR A 45 19.05 -15.08 -7.01
N VAL A 46 17.90 -14.68 -7.54
CA VAL A 46 17.66 -14.50 -8.97
C VAL A 46 18.29 -13.19 -9.45
N GLN A 47 18.00 -12.09 -8.76
CA GLN A 47 18.47 -10.76 -9.13
C GLN A 47 20.01 -10.69 -9.14
N SER A 48 20.70 -11.31 -8.19
CA SER A 48 22.16 -11.30 -8.13
C SER A 48 22.85 -11.94 -9.33
N ARG A 49 22.18 -12.85 -10.05
CA ARG A 49 22.68 -13.48 -11.27
C ARG A 49 22.36 -12.68 -12.53
N VAL A 50 21.21 -12.02 -12.55
CA VAL A 50 20.70 -11.27 -13.72
C VAL A 50 21.25 -9.85 -13.76
N LEU A 51 21.19 -9.12 -12.65
CA LEU A 51 21.55 -7.70 -12.56
C LEU A 51 22.95 -7.37 -13.11
N PRO A 52 24.01 -8.14 -12.81
CA PRO A 52 25.36 -7.84 -13.32
C PRO A 52 25.46 -7.84 -14.84
N LYS A 53 24.66 -8.66 -15.53
CA LYS A 53 24.64 -8.72 -17.01
C LYS A 53 24.14 -7.42 -17.65
N TYR A 54 23.40 -6.62 -16.89
CA TYR A 54 22.80 -5.36 -17.35
C TYR A 54 23.44 -4.13 -16.70
N GLY A 55 24.59 -4.29 -16.05
CA GLY A 55 25.35 -3.18 -15.45
C GLY A 55 24.86 -2.76 -14.05
N PHE A 56 24.05 -3.58 -13.39
CA PHE A 56 23.63 -3.35 -12.00
C PHE A 56 24.35 -4.32 -11.06
N GLU A 57 24.65 -3.88 -9.85
CA GLU A 57 25.19 -4.80 -8.84
C GLU A 57 24.17 -5.87 -8.45
N GLY A 58 24.63 -7.09 -8.19
CA GLY A 58 23.81 -8.18 -7.67
C GLY A 58 23.44 -8.06 -6.19
N THR A 59 23.19 -6.83 -5.72
CA THR A 59 23.00 -6.46 -4.33
C THR A 59 21.66 -5.73 -4.16
N PRO A 60 21.11 -5.61 -2.93
CA PRO A 60 19.90 -4.81 -2.70
C PRO A 60 20.03 -3.36 -3.21
N LYS A 61 21.24 -2.79 -3.15
CA LYS A 61 21.54 -1.47 -3.72
C LYS A 61 21.38 -1.45 -5.24
N GLY A 62 21.90 -2.46 -5.93
CA GLY A 62 21.73 -2.61 -7.39
C GLY A 62 20.27 -2.80 -7.81
N VAL A 63 19.47 -3.51 -7.01
CA VAL A 63 18.01 -3.63 -7.22
C VAL A 63 17.33 -2.26 -7.17
N MET A 64 17.65 -1.42 -6.18
CA MET A 64 17.10 -0.06 -6.10
C MET A 64 17.49 0.80 -7.30
N LEU A 65 18.75 0.70 -7.76
CA LEU A 65 19.22 1.41 -8.95
C LEU A 65 18.51 0.94 -10.22
N MET A 66 18.29 -0.37 -10.35
CA MET A 66 17.51 -0.95 -11.44
C MET A 66 16.07 -0.42 -11.42
N MET A 67 15.40 -0.45 -10.27
CA MET A 67 14.03 0.08 -10.14
C MET A 67 13.95 1.56 -10.51
N ALA A 68 14.92 2.37 -10.06
CA ALA A 68 14.99 3.80 -10.40
C ALA A 68 15.24 4.03 -11.89
N ALA A 69 16.04 3.18 -12.54
CA ALA A 69 16.27 3.24 -13.98
C ALA A 69 15.00 2.83 -14.76
N MET A 70 14.29 1.79 -14.32
CA MET A 70 13.06 1.30 -14.95
C MET A 70 11.91 2.29 -14.85
N ASN A 71 11.78 3.02 -13.74
CA ASN A 71 10.72 4.00 -13.53
C ASN A 71 10.78 5.19 -14.52
N LYS A 72 11.91 5.36 -15.24
CA LYS A 72 12.08 6.37 -16.28
C LYS A 72 11.59 5.92 -17.66
N HIS A 73 11.15 4.68 -17.83
CA HIS A 73 10.73 4.12 -19.11
C HIS A 73 9.21 3.87 -19.13
N GLY A 74 8.56 4.13 -20.28
CA GLY A 74 7.11 4.18 -20.45
C GLY A 74 6.35 2.84 -20.32
N PRO A 75 5.07 2.79 -20.74
CA PRO A 75 4.10 1.76 -20.33
C PRO A 75 4.47 0.31 -20.68
N ALA A 76 5.28 0.07 -21.73
CA ALA A 76 5.74 -1.27 -22.08
C ALA A 76 6.61 -1.94 -21.00
N LEU A 77 7.28 -1.16 -20.14
CA LEU A 77 8.00 -1.71 -18.98
C LEU A 77 7.07 -1.99 -17.78
N GLN A 78 5.86 -1.43 -17.76
CA GLN A 78 4.92 -1.65 -16.66
C GLN A 78 4.30 -3.06 -16.70
N GLU A 79 4.03 -3.61 -17.89
CA GLU A 79 3.50 -4.98 -18.04
C GLU A 79 4.46 -6.03 -17.48
N GLY A 80 5.75 -5.93 -17.82
CA GLY A 80 6.78 -6.83 -17.28
C GLY A 80 6.94 -6.70 -15.76
N GLY A 81 6.81 -5.48 -15.23
CA GLY A 81 6.81 -5.22 -13.78
C GLY A 81 5.64 -5.91 -13.07
N GLN A 82 4.43 -5.78 -13.59
CA GLN A 82 3.23 -6.43 -13.04
C GLN A 82 3.37 -7.95 -13.01
N ARG A 83 3.89 -8.55 -14.09
CA ARG A 83 4.09 -10.00 -14.17
C ARG A 83 5.12 -10.51 -13.15
N ILE A 84 6.18 -9.73 -12.91
CA ILE A 84 7.18 -10.02 -11.88
C ILE A 84 6.54 -9.91 -10.48
N GLU A 85 5.72 -8.90 -10.22
CA GLU A 85 5.01 -8.75 -8.95
C GLU A 85 4.02 -9.90 -8.69
N GLU A 86 3.34 -10.39 -9.73
CA GLU A 86 2.50 -11.60 -9.65
C GLU A 86 3.32 -12.82 -9.22
N LEU A 87 4.46 -13.07 -9.87
CA LEU A 87 5.34 -14.20 -9.56
C LEU A 87 5.96 -14.09 -8.16
N LEU A 88 6.26 -12.88 -7.71
CA LEU A 88 6.75 -12.63 -6.35
C LEU A 88 5.63 -12.66 -5.31
N ARG A 89 4.40 -12.98 -5.72
CA ARG A 89 3.21 -13.00 -4.84
C ARG A 89 3.09 -11.67 -4.08
N HIS A 90 3.48 -10.59 -4.74
CA HIS A 90 3.40 -9.26 -4.16
C HIS A 90 1.96 -8.74 -4.12
N ARG A 91 1.06 -9.37 -4.87
CA ARG A 91 -0.37 -9.11 -4.82
C ARG A 91 -0.98 -9.67 -3.54
N ASP A 92 -0.75 -9.00 -2.41
CA ASP A 92 -1.88 -8.75 -1.51
C ASP A 92 -3.05 -8.35 -2.43
N PRO A 93 -4.29 -8.84 -2.21
CA PRO A 93 -5.40 -8.26 -2.96
C PRO A 93 -5.20 -6.75 -2.86
N ALA A 94 -4.93 -6.10 -3.99
CA ALA A 94 -5.03 -4.65 -4.06
C ALA A 94 -6.34 -4.39 -3.35
N PRO A 95 -6.39 -3.63 -2.23
CA PRO A 95 -7.62 -3.42 -1.49
C PRO A 95 -8.60 -3.02 -2.57
N GLU A 96 -9.52 -3.94 -2.90
CA GLU A 96 -10.25 -3.91 -4.15
C GLU A 96 -10.93 -2.58 -4.10
N SER A 97 -10.42 -1.59 -4.84
CA SER A 97 -10.91 -0.21 -4.83
C SER A 97 -11.74 0.04 -3.59
N THR A 98 -11.13 0.18 -2.40
CA THR A 98 -11.91 0.55 -1.21
C THR A 98 -12.51 1.89 -1.57
N THR A 99 -13.69 1.84 -2.19
CA THR A 99 -14.71 2.85 -2.20
C THR A 99 -14.67 3.33 -0.77
N ALA A 100 -14.13 4.54 -0.62
CA ALA A 100 -13.84 5.21 0.63
C ALA A 100 -14.73 4.61 1.70
N ALA A 101 -14.15 3.79 2.59
CA ALA A 101 -14.90 2.88 3.45
C ALA A 101 -16.15 3.62 3.93
N GLU A 102 -17.30 3.27 3.37
CA GLU A 102 -18.59 3.75 3.83
C GLU A 102 -18.82 3.01 5.14
N ALA A 103 -18.02 3.36 6.14
CA ALA A 103 -18.26 3.02 7.51
C ALA A 103 -19.58 3.71 7.84
N THR A 104 -20.67 2.98 7.62
CA THR A 104 -21.99 3.35 8.07
C THR A 104 -21.96 3.16 9.58
N MET A 105 -21.33 4.12 10.24
CA MET A 105 -21.20 4.13 11.67
C MET A 105 -22.55 4.53 12.25
N SER A 106 -23.20 3.59 12.93
CA SER A 106 -24.34 3.91 13.79
C SER A 106 -23.78 4.63 15.03
N LEU A 107 -23.55 5.94 14.88
CA LEU A 107 -23.16 6.79 16.00
C LEU A 107 -24.42 7.13 16.80
N PRO A 108 -24.35 7.11 18.15
CA PRO A 108 -25.45 7.62 18.96
C PRO A 108 -25.73 9.07 18.55
N GLY A 109 -27.01 9.45 18.41
CA GLY A 109 -27.46 10.76 17.91
C GLY A 109 -27.05 11.99 18.75
N THR A 110 -26.16 11.80 19.73
CA THR A 110 -25.58 12.84 20.58
C THR A 110 -24.06 12.96 20.46
N CYS A 111 -23.42 12.26 19.52
CA CYS A 111 -21.96 12.32 19.36
C CYS A 111 -21.47 13.67 18.82
N THR A 112 -20.33 14.12 19.34
CA THR A 112 -19.60 15.29 18.84
C THR A 112 -18.60 14.90 17.76
N MET A 113 -18.17 15.86 16.94
CA MET A 113 -17.09 15.66 15.96
C MET A 113 -15.81 15.14 16.59
N LEU A 114 -15.45 15.61 17.79
CA LEU A 114 -14.28 15.10 18.51
C LEU A 114 -14.40 13.60 18.79
N GLN A 115 -15.58 13.12 19.17
CA GLN A 115 -15.82 11.70 19.44
C GLN A 115 -15.72 10.86 18.15
N VAL A 116 -16.18 11.39 17.01
CA VAL A 116 -15.97 10.74 15.70
C VAL A 116 -14.49 10.63 15.37
N LYS A 117 -13.74 11.71 15.54
CA LYS A 117 -12.29 11.73 15.28
C LYS A 117 -11.55 10.75 16.18
N GLN A 118 -11.89 10.71 17.48
CA GLN A 118 -11.32 9.76 18.43
C GLN A 118 -11.60 8.30 18.03
N TYR A 119 -12.83 8.01 17.59
CA TYR A 119 -13.18 6.68 17.12
C TYR A 119 -12.36 6.28 15.89
N LEU A 120 -12.21 7.18 14.91
CA LEU A 120 -11.40 6.93 13.72
C LEU A 120 -9.92 6.68 14.09
N CYS A 121 -9.38 7.41 15.06
CA CYS A 121 -8.01 7.19 15.54
C CYS A 121 -7.87 5.85 16.28
N ALA A 122 -8.88 5.41 17.03
CA ALA A 122 -8.86 4.11 17.71
C ALA A 122 -8.79 2.92 16.72
N GLY A 123 -9.24 3.12 15.48
CA GLY A 123 -9.12 2.14 14.40
C GLY A 123 -7.76 2.12 13.70
N ASP A 124 -6.83 3.04 14.01
CA ASP A 124 -5.50 3.08 13.41
C ASP A 124 -4.55 2.07 14.09
N PRO A 125 -4.13 0.98 13.41
CA PRO A 125 -3.25 -0.03 13.99
C PRO A 125 -1.83 0.49 14.28
N THR A 126 -1.46 1.65 13.72
CA THR A 126 -0.14 2.27 13.93
C THR A 126 -0.12 3.19 15.16
N GLY A 127 -1.29 3.63 15.64
CA GLY A 127 -1.42 4.63 16.70
C GLY A 127 -0.86 6.01 16.34
N ALA A 128 -0.54 6.27 15.07
CA ALA A 128 0.03 7.53 14.62
C ALA A 128 -1.04 8.62 14.39
N SER A 129 -2.28 8.21 14.13
CA SER A 129 -3.40 9.11 13.90
C SER A 129 -3.88 9.73 15.21
N LYS A 130 -4.00 11.05 15.20
CA LYS A 130 -4.57 11.82 16.30
C LYS A 130 -5.70 12.71 15.79
N PRO A 131 -6.73 13.02 16.59
CA PRO A 131 -7.85 13.87 16.18
C PRO A 131 -7.42 15.22 15.60
N GLU A 132 -6.31 15.77 16.06
CA GLU A 132 -5.73 17.04 15.60
C GLU A 132 -5.05 16.96 14.23
N HIS A 133 -4.78 15.77 13.68
CA HIS A 133 -4.09 15.63 12.39
C HIS A 133 -5.02 15.82 11.19
N PHE A 134 -6.34 15.82 11.41
CA PHE A 134 -7.33 15.88 10.34
C PHE A 134 -8.60 16.60 10.78
N PHE A 135 -9.37 17.03 9.79
CA PHE A 135 -10.72 17.55 9.97
C PHE A 135 -11.71 16.74 9.15
N LEU A 136 -12.98 16.84 9.53
CA LEU A 136 -14.09 16.18 8.84
C LEU A 136 -14.85 17.24 8.04
N VAL A 137 -15.12 16.94 6.79
CA VAL A 137 -15.98 17.75 5.91
C VAL A 137 -17.23 16.96 5.54
N SER A 138 -18.36 17.65 5.46
CA SER A 138 -19.58 17.07 4.91
C SER A 138 -19.52 17.09 3.38
N GLU A 139 -19.93 16.02 2.72
CA GLU A 139 -20.06 16.04 1.25
C GLU A 139 -21.10 17.05 0.75
N LYS A 140 -22.07 17.43 1.59
CA LYS A 140 -23.08 18.43 1.24
C LYS A 140 -22.55 19.87 1.36
N ALA A 141 -21.47 20.08 2.12
CA ALA A 141 -20.85 21.38 2.39
C ALA A 141 -19.34 21.19 2.56
N PRO A 142 -18.61 20.84 1.48
CA PRO A 142 -17.18 20.51 1.54
C PRO A 142 -16.30 21.69 1.97
N GLU A 143 -16.78 22.93 1.78
CA GLU A 143 -16.14 24.17 2.23
C GLU A 143 -16.24 24.39 3.75
N ARG A 144 -17.12 23.65 4.44
CA ARG A 144 -17.36 23.82 5.86
C ARG A 144 -16.59 22.77 6.67
N ILE A 145 -15.55 23.23 7.36
CA ILE A 145 -14.86 22.45 8.38
C ILE A 145 -15.82 22.27 9.57
N LEU A 146 -16.05 21.03 9.98
CA LEU A 146 -16.86 20.73 11.15
C LEU A 146 -16.00 20.87 12.42
N GLU A 147 -16.43 21.72 13.34
CA GLU A 147 -15.73 21.98 14.59
C GLU A 147 -15.87 20.81 15.58
N ASP A 148 -14.87 20.58 16.41
CA ASP A 148 -14.82 19.47 17.37
C ASP A 148 -16.01 19.43 18.34
N GLY A 149 -16.55 20.60 18.70
CA GLY A 149 -17.74 20.76 19.56
C GLY A 149 -19.08 20.59 18.83
N GLN A 150 -19.07 20.54 17.49
CA GLN A 150 -20.28 20.40 16.71
C GLN A 150 -20.88 19.01 16.88
N ARG A 151 -22.20 18.94 17.13
CA ARG A 151 -22.93 17.68 17.22
C ARG A 151 -23.27 17.16 15.82
N ILE A 152 -23.23 15.85 15.68
CA ILE A 152 -23.71 15.18 14.47
C ILE A 152 -25.24 15.31 14.43
N SER A 153 -25.75 15.94 13.39
CA SER A 153 -27.17 15.85 13.03
C SER A 153 -27.32 14.95 11.81
N GLU A 154 -28.48 14.29 11.69
CA GLU A 154 -28.83 13.42 10.54
C GLU A 154 -28.70 14.13 9.18
N SER A 155 -28.69 15.46 9.16
CA SER A 155 -28.55 16.29 7.97
C SER A 155 -27.15 16.32 7.35
N LEU A 156 -26.08 15.95 8.08
CA LEU A 156 -24.68 16.11 7.63
C LEU A 156 -24.28 15.18 6.47
N GLY A 157 -25.04 14.12 6.19
CA GLY A 157 -24.73 13.20 5.09
C GLY A 157 -23.40 12.46 5.29
N LYS A 158 -22.74 12.10 4.19
CA LYS A 158 -21.42 11.43 4.22
C LYS A 158 -20.35 12.42 4.67
N LEU A 159 -19.44 11.94 5.51
CA LEU A 159 -18.28 12.70 6.00
C LEU A 159 -17.01 12.19 5.31
N ARG A 160 -16.12 13.10 4.93
CA ARG A 160 -14.80 12.78 4.42
C ARG A 160 -13.73 13.29 5.38
N LEU A 161 -12.69 12.49 5.56
CA LEU A 161 -11.52 12.83 6.35
C LEU A 161 -10.52 13.57 5.47
N VAL A 162 -10.12 14.76 5.89
CA VAL A 162 -9.21 15.64 5.15
C VAL A 162 -8.00 15.96 6.03
N PRO A 163 -6.77 15.74 5.54
CA PRO A 163 -5.56 16.12 6.27
C PRO A 163 -5.47 17.64 6.47
N TRP A 164 -4.89 18.09 7.58
CA TRP A 164 -4.72 19.52 7.86
C TRP A 164 -3.92 20.27 6.76
N SER A 165 -3.00 19.57 6.09
CA SER A 165 -2.24 20.12 4.94
C SER A 165 -3.12 20.51 3.74
N MET A 166 -4.38 20.09 3.73
CA MET A 166 -5.38 20.39 2.69
C MET A 166 -6.53 21.26 3.22
N ALA A 167 -6.36 21.92 4.38
CA ALA A 167 -7.35 22.85 4.90
C ALA A 167 -7.57 24.01 3.92
N PRO A 168 -8.84 24.37 3.60
CA PRO A 168 -9.12 25.61 2.88
C PRO A 168 -8.56 26.80 3.68
N GLN A 169 -7.80 27.66 3.00
CA GLN A 169 -7.24 28.89 3.58
C GLN A 169 -8.33 29.95 3.78
#